data_AF-A0A833HHM5-F1
#
_entry.id   AF-A0A833HHM5-F1
#
_cell.length_a   1.000
_cell.length_b   1.000
_cell.length_c   1.000
_cell.angle_alpha   90.00
_cell.angle_beta   90.00
_cell.angle_gamma   90.00
#
_symmetry.space_group_name_H-M   'P 1'
#
loop_
_entity.id
_entity.type
_entity.pdbx_description
1 polymer ?
#
loop_
_entity_poly.entity_id
_entity_poly.type
_entity_poly.pdbx_seq_one_letter_code
_entity_poly.pdbx_strand_id
1 'polypeptide(L)'
;MNRYAKIVALSLAAVALFACEVQDKTDQGGVILVISEYDLEGIPAVMSATADFPVVGSSDATLTVRSQARNANAATSQLMDVLIEGYEVRFTRGDTGSAAPPTLTEPVGGLVPVNGTMQQNGLILLRQDQFEYGPIRDLRLTGRDPETSSTVVRLIWHLKFYGKTISGERIETNTISFNLDVVP
;
A
#
# COMPACT_ATOMS: atom_id res chain seq x y z
N MET A 1 -14.67 32.00 -57.83
CA MET A 1 -14.41 31.49 -56.46
C MET A 1 -13.65 32.55 -55.69
N ASN A 2 -14.32 33.18 -54.70
CA ASN A 2 -13.92 34.44 -54.08
C ASN A 2 -12.69 34.30 -53.17
N ARG A 3 -11.69 35.16 -53.41
CA ARG A 3 -10.40 35.20 -52.69
C ARG A 3 -10.56 35.47 -51.18
N TYR A 4 -11.67 36.09 -50.78
CA TYR A 4 -12.01 36.37 -49.38
C TYR A 4 -12.34 35.12 -48.55
N ALA A 5 -12.83 34.04 -49.17
CA ALA A 5 -13.14 32.80 -48.46
C ALA A 5 -11.87 32.08 -47.96
N LYS A 6 -10.73 32.28 -48.65
CA LYS A 6 -9.44 31.67 -48.26
C LYS A 6 -8.78 32.37 -47.07
N ILE A 7 -9.04 33.66 -46.88
CA ILE A 7 -8.42 34.45 -45.80
C ILE A 7 -9.14 34.16 -44.46
N VAL A 8 -10.47 34.03 -44.49
CA VAL A 8 -11.28 33.72 -43.29
C VAL A 8 -11.03 32.29 -42.78
N ALA A 9 -10.79 31.33 -43.68
CA ALA A 9 -10.45 29.96 -43.28
C ALA A 9 -9.06 29.86 -42.63
N LEU A 10 -8.11 30.72 -43.01
CA LEU A 10 -6.76 30.71 -42.45
C LEU A 10 -6.71 31.37 -41.05
N SER A 11 -7.54 32.39 -40.81
CA SER A 11 -7.60 33.06 -39.51
C SER A 11 -8.27 32.23 -38.42
N LEU A 12 -9.22 31.34 -38.77
CA LEU A 12 -9.88 30.46 -37.80
C LEU A 12 -8.99 29.30 -37.33
N ALA A 13 -8.06 28.84 -38.19
CA ALA A 13 -7.12 27.77 -37.83
C ALA A 13 -6.01 28.22 -36.87
N ALA A 14 -5.68 29.52 -36.84
CA ALA A 14 -4.63 30.06 -35.98
C ALA A 14 -5.05 30.19 -34.50
N VAL A 15 -6.36 30.30 -34.21
CA VAL A 15 -6.86 30.45 -32.83
C VAL A 15 -6.89 29.12 -32.08
N ALA A 16 -6.95 27.99 -32.79
CA ALA A 16 -6.97 26.65 -32.18
C ALA A 16 -5.62 26.21 -31.58
N LEU A 17 -4.52 26.87 -31.93
CA LEU A 17 -3.17 26.49 -31.45
C LEU A 17 -2.80 27.09 -30.08
N PHE A 18 -3.58 28.05 -29.57
CA PHE A 18 -3.33 28.67 -28.26
C PHE A 18 -4.26 28.18 -27.14
N ALA A 19 -5.17 27.25 -27.43
CA ALA A 19 -6.00 26.59 -26.43
C ALA A 19 -5.31 25.36 -25.82
N CYS A 20 -3.99 25.23 -25.96
CA CYS A 20 -3.20 24.31 -25.18
C CYS A 20 -3.05 24.93 -23.78
N GLU A 21 -4.07 24.70 -22.96
CA GLU A 21 -4.07 25.01 -21.54
C GLU A 21 -2.90 24.26 -20.91
N VAL A 22 -1.77 24.95 -20.73
CA VAL A 22 -0.72 24.50 -19.82
C VAL A 22 -1.34 24.59 -18.45
N GLN A 23 -1.89 23.46 -18.01
CA GLN A 23 -2.30 23.26 -16.64
C GLN A 23 -1.02 23.27 -15.81
N ASP A 24 -0.55 24.47 -15.45
CA ASP A 24 0.39 24.66 -14.36
C ASP A 24 -0.35 24.23 -13.10
N LYS A 25 -0.38 22.91 -12.87
CA LYS A 25 -0.51 22.35 -11.53
C LYS A 25 0.69 22.86 -10.77
N THR A 26 0.58 24.07 -10.23
CA THR A 26 1.35 24.46 -9.07
C THR A 26 0.99 23.41 -8.02
N ASP A 27 1.87 22.43 -7.87
CA ASP A 27 1.79 21.24 -7.00
C ASP A 27 1.91 21.64 -5.52
N GLN A 28 1.17 22.68 -5.15
CA GLN A 28 1.04 23.26 -3.82
C GLN A 28 -0.12 22.59 -3.06
N GLY A 29 -1.08 22.01 -3.79
CA GLY A 29 -2.20 21.25 -3.24
C GLY A 29 -1.96 19.75 -3.38
N GLY A 30 -2.15 19.00 -2.30
CA GLY A 30 -1.97 17.55 -2.28
C GLY A 30 -1.85 17.03 -0.86
N VAL A 31 -1.92 15.71 -0.69
CA VAL A 31 -1.80 15.04 0.61
C VAL A 31 -0.76 13.94 0.56
N ILE A 32 -0.15 13.69 1.70
CA ILE A 32 0.76 12.59 1.95
C ILE A 32 0.09 11.69 2.97
N LEU A 33 0.13 10.38 2.73
CA LEU A 33 -0.36 9.38 3.66
C LEU A 33 0.83 8.72 4.36
N VAL A 34 0.74 8.57 5.67
CA VAL A 34 1.81 8.03 6.50
C VAL A 34 1.20 7.08 7.52
N ILE A 35 1.86 5.95 7.77
CA ILE A 35 1.55 5.15 8.95
C ILE A 35 2.24 5.84 10.12
N SER A 36 1.47 6.50 10.99
CA SER A 36 2.01 7.35 12.06
C SER A 36 2.29 6.59 13.34
N GLU A 37 1.45 5.60 13.65
CA GLU A 37 1.53 4.81 14.87
C GLU A 37 1.11 3.38 14.56
N TYR A 38 1.75 2.41 15.22
CA TYR A 38 1.41 1.01 15.11
C TYR A 38 1.60 0.35 16.47
N ASP A 39 0.56 -0.34 16.91
CA ASP A 39 0.60 -1.28 18.02
C ASP A 39 0.34 -2.67 17.46
N LEU A 40 1.34 -3.53 17.55
CA LEU A 40 1.26 -4.89 17.03
C LEU A 40 0.96 -5.91 18.14
N GLU A 41 0.36 -5.48 19.24
CA GLU A 41 -0.08 -6.39 20.29
C GLU A 41 -0.93 -7.53 19.71
N GLY A 42 -0.56 -8.76 20.09
CA GLY A 42 -1.18 -9.99 19.58
C GLY A 42 -0.64 -10.51 18.24
N ILE A 43 0.26 -9.81 17.54
CA ILE A 43 0.94 -10.38 16.37
C ILE A 43 2.17 -11.16 16.84
N PRO A 44 2.22 -12.48 16.59
CA PRO A 44 3.32 -13.28 17.09
C PRO A 44 4.62 -12.99 16.34
N ALA A 45 5.72 -12.77 17.08
CA ALA A 45 7.06 -12.69 16.50
C ALA A 45 7.55 -14.05 15.98
N VAL A 46 6.95 -15.15 16.45
CA VAL A 46 7.24 -16.52 16.07
C VAL A 46 5.95 -17.25 15.75
N MET A 47 5.86 -17.89 14.58
CA MET A 47 4.72 -18.69 14.17
C MET A 47 5.13 -20.12 13.81
N SER A 48 4.22 -21.06 14.01
CA SER A 48 4.41 -22.45 13.57
C SER A 48 3.83 -22.64 12.16
N ALA A 49 4.58 -23.31 11.30
CA ALA A 49 4.20 -23.69 9.95
C ALA A 49 3.13 -24.81 9.96
N THR A 50 3.00 -25.55 11.06
CA THR A 50 2.01 -26.61 11.27
C THR A 50 0.77 -26.16 12.07
N ALA A 51 0.65 -24.87 12.42
CA ALA A 51 -0.52 -24.39 13.16
C ALA A 51 -1.84 -24.58 12.37
N ASP A 52 -2.87 -25.09 13.04
CA ASP A 52 -4.21 -25.35 12.47
C ASP A 52 -5.00 -24.07 12.12
N PHE A 53 -4.50 -22.90 12.55
CA PHE A 53 -5.07 -21.57 12.26
C PHE A 53 -4.08 -20.75 11.42
N PRO A 54 -4.09 -20.92 10.09
CA PRO A 54 -3.07 -20.34 9.21
C PRO A 54 -3.35 -18.88 8.86
N VAL A 55 -4.33 -18.25 9.50
CA VAL A 55 -4.51 -16.79 9.40
C VAL A 55 -3.72 -16.16 10.52
N VAL A 56 -2.57 -15.57 10.18
CA VAL A 56 -1.81 -14.76 11.13
C VAL A 56 -2.33 -13.34 11.02
N GLY A 57 -2.96 -12.89 12.08
CA GLY A 57 -3.53 -11.57 12.26
C GLY A 57 -3.91 -11.39 13.72
N SER A 58 -4.02 -10.14 14.17
CA SER A 58 -4.48 -9.84 15.52
C SER A 58 -5.67 -8.90 15.41
N SER A 59 -6.78 -9.24 16.07
CA SER A 59 -7.90 -8.31 16.28
C SER A 59 -7.46 -7.07 17.05
N ASP A 60 -6.42 -7.24 17.87
CA ASP A 60 -5.95 -6.25 18.84
C ASP A 60 -4.80 -5.42 18.27
N ALA A 61 -4.19 -5.85 17.15
CA ALA A 61 -3.24 -5.02 16.43
C ALA A 61 -3.96 -3.82 15.84
N THR A 62 -3.44 -2.64 16.14
CA THR A 62 -4.00 -1.37 15.70
C THR A 62 -2.94 -0.57 14.95
N LEU A 63 -3.29 -0.05 13.79
CA LEU A 63 -2.44 0.86 13.02
C LEU A 63 -3.18 2.17 12.78
N THR A 64 -2.50 3.27 13.06
CA THR A 64 -3.00 4.61 12.78
C THR A 64 -2.41 5.09 11.47
N VAL A 65 -3.27 5.27 10.48
CA VAL A 65 -2.94 5.90 9.21
C VAL A 65 -3.28 7.38 9.31
N ARG A 66 -2.33 8.25 8.98
CA ARG A 66 -2.45 9.69 9.03
C ARG A 66 -2.33 10.29 7.63
N SER A 67 -3.20 11.23 7.32
CA SER A 67 -3.07 12.11 6.16
C SER A 67 -2.48 13.45 6.60
N GLN A 68 -1.59 14.02 5.79
CA GLN A 68 -1.01 15.35 6.01
C GLN A 68 -1.01 16.13 4.69
N ALA A 69 -1.48 17.37 4.71
CA ALA A 69 -1.35 18.26 3.57
C ALA A 69 0.13 18.47 3.21
N ARG A 70 0.47 18.32 1.93
CA ARG A 70 1.84 18.47 1.42
C ARG A 70 2.43 19.84 1.77
N ASN A 71 1.61 20.88 1.72
CA ASN A 71 1.93 22.21 2.21
C ASN A 71 0.97 22.58 3.36
N ALA A 72 1.51 22.72 4.58
CA ALA A 72 0.72 23.01 5.77
C ALA A 72 0.08 24.41 5.76
N ASN A 73 0.58 25.33 4.92
CA ASN A 73 0.08 26.70 4.80
C ASN A 73 -0.91 26.87 3.63
N ALA A 74 -1.10 25.84 2.80
CA ALA A 74 -2.07 25.88 1.71
C ALA A 74 -3.49 25.61 2.25
N ALA A 75 -4.50 26.20 1.59
CA ALA A 75 -5.89 25.89 1.91
C ALA A 75 -6.19 24.41 1.62
N THR A 76 -6.75 23.71 2.61
CA THR A 76 -7.20 22.32 2.47
C THR A 76 -8.68 22.26 2.12
N SER A 77 -9.10 21.19 1.45
CA SER A 77 -10.51 20.93 1.15
C SER A 77 -10.86 19.46 1.37
N GLN A 78 -12.15 19.15 1.50
CA GLN A 78 -12.64 17.76 1.62
C GLN A 78 -12.32 16.90 0.38
N LEU A 79 -12.03 17.53 -0.77
CA LEU A 79 -11.57 16.81 -1.96
C LEU A 79 -10.19 16.17 -1.76
N MET A 80 -9.46 16.60 -0.73
CA MET A 80 -8.15 16.07 -0.34
C MET A 80 -8.25 14.93 0.69
N ASP A 81 -9.45 14.59 1.17
CA ASP A 81 -9.64 13.42 2.01
C ASP A 81 -9.26 12.16 1.23
N VAL A 82 -8.67 11.18 1.91
CA VAL A 82 -8.15 9.95 1.30
C VAL A 82 -9.08 8.79 1.60
N LEU A 83 -9.63 8.20 0.56
CA LEU A 83 -10.31 6.90 0.63
C LEU A 83 -9.24 5.79 0.51
N ILE A 84 -9.04 5.06 1.60
CA ILE A 84 -8.24 3.83 1.61
C ILE A 84 -9.03 2.76 0.87
N GLU A 85 -8.36 2.08 -0.07
CA GLU A 85 -8.93 0.99 -0.86
C GLU A 85 -8.45 -0.38 -0.38
N GLY A 86 -7.23 -0.44 0.17
CA GLY A 86 -6.61 -1.67 0.59
C GLY A 86 -5.25 -1.49 1.23
N TYR A 87 -4.66 -2.62 1.60
CA TYR A 87 -3.27 -2.73 1.97
C TYR A 87 -2.63 -3.94 1.29
N GLU A 88 -1.32 -3.90 1.17
CA GLU A 88 -0.52 -5.05 0.73
C GLU A 88 0.51 -5.43 1.79
N VAL A 89 0.73 -6.73 1.93
CA VAL A 89 1.79 -7.33 2.72
C VAL A 89 2.69 -8.10 1.77
N ARG A 90 3.89 -7.57 1.54
CA ARG A 90 4.93 -8.24 0.76
C ARG A 90 5.89 -8.97 1.68
N PHE A 91 6.24 -10.20 1.34
CA PHE A 91 7.20 -10.99 2.09
C PHE A 91 8.57 -10.97 1.43
N THR A 92 9.60 -10.96 2.25
CA THR A 92 11.00 -11.14 1.83
C THR A 92 11.71 -12.01 2.85
N ARG A 93 12.86 -12.55 2.47
CA ARG A 93 13.70 -13.32 3.38
C ARG A 93 14.57 -12.39 4.22
N GLY A 94 14.58 -12.63 5.52
CA GLY A 94 15.48 -12.00 6.48
C GLY A 94 16.64 -12.90 6.92
N ASP A 95 16.73 -14.09 6.34
CA ASP A 95 17.84 -15.03 6.46
C ASP A 95 18.58 -15.15 5.11
N THR A 96 19.36 -16.22 4.90
CA THR A 96 20.17 -16.41 3.69
C THR A 96 19.40 -17.01 2.51
N GLY A 97 18.11 -17.32 2.64
CA GLY A 97 17.31 -17.86 1.53
C GLY A 97 16.72 -16.78 0.62
N SER A 98 16.06 -17.21 -0.45
CA SER A 98 15.54 -16.35 -1.50
C SER A 98 14.05 -16.56 -1.78
N ALA A 99 13.52 -17.77 -1.55
CA ALA A 99 12.10 -18.05 -1.72
C ALA A 99 11.27 -17.38 -0.62
N ALA A 100 10.20 -16.67 -0.99
CA ALA A 100 9.22 -16.08 -0.08
C ALA A 100 7.79 -16.27 -0.62
N PRO A 101 6.76 -16.25 0.25
CA PRO A 101 5.37 -16.29 -0.19
C PRO A 101 5.01 -15.09 -1.10
N PRO A 102 4.00 -15.23 -1.97
CA PRO A 102 3.56 -14.13 -2.82
C PRO A 102 2.99 -12.95 -2.01
N THR A 103 2.92 -11.76 -2.61
CA THR A 103 2.30 -10.61 -1.95
C THR A 103 0.84 -10.89 -1.62
N LEU A 104 0.46 -10.62 -0.37
CA LEU A 104 -0.91 -10.60 0.09
C LEU A 104 -1.50 -9.21 -0.16
N THR A 105 -2.70 -9.14 -0.73
CA THR A 105 -3.44 -7.89 -0.89
C THR A 105 -4.82 -8.08 -0.30
N GLU A 106 -5.21 -7.15 0.57
CA GLU A 106 -6.47 -7.20 1.28
C GLU A 106 -7.22 -5.87 1.10
N PRO A 107 -8.51 -5.91 0.71
CA PRO A 107 -9.32 -4.71 0.63
C PRO A 107 -9.58 -4.19 2.04
N VAL A 108 -9.54 -2.87 2.19
CA VAL A 108 -9.94 -2.21 3.43
C VAL A 108 -10.59 -0.89 3.09
N GLY A 109 -11.74 -0.64 3.71
CA GLY A 109 -12.48 0.59 3.50
C GLY A 109 -12.24 1.56 4.64
N GLY A 110 -11.90 2.80 4.31
CA GLY A 110 -11.88 3.86 5.30
C GLY A 110 -11.56 5.21 4.71
N LEU A 111 -12.06 6.26 5.37
CA LEU A 111 -11.80 7.64 4.98
C LEU A 111 -10.82 8.24 5.98
N VAL A 112 -9.71 8.76 5.49
CA VAL A 112 -8.74 9.55 6.26
C VAL A 112 -8.96 11.01 5.89
N PRO A 113 -9.56 11.83 6.77
CA PRO A 113 -9.71 13.26 6.51
C PRO A 113 -8.35 13.91 6.28
N VAL A 114 -8.29 14.96 5.46
CA VAL A 114 -7.07 15.78 5.31
C VAL A 114 -6.59 16.28 6.67
N ASN A 115 -5.30 16.11 6.98
CA ASN A 115 -4.70 16.39 8.29
C ASN A 115 -5.29 15.57 9.47
N GLY A 116 -6.12 14.56 9.18
CA GLY A 116 -6.71 13.66 10.15
C GLY A 116 -6.07 12.28 10.16
N THR A 117 -6.68 11.38 10.93
CA THR A 117 -6.24 9.99 11.09
C THR A 117 -7.41 9.02 10.92
N MET A 118 -7.06 7.79 10.62
CA MET A 118 -7.93 6.62 10.67
C MET A 118 -7.20 5.52 11.43
N GLN A 119 -7.93 4.83 12.31
CA GLN A 119 -7.42 3.64 12.97
C GLN A 119 -7.89 2.40 12.20
N GLN A 120 -6.97 1.49 11.92
CA GLN A 120 -7.22 0.20 11.32
C GLN A 120 -6.92 -0.91 12.30
N ASN A 121 -7.91 -1.77 12.54
CA ASN A 121 -7.79 -2.92 13.44
C ASN A 121 -7.95 -4.23 12.64
N GLY A 122 -7.57 -5.36 13.23
CA GLY A 122 -7.87 -6.67 12.65
C GLY A 122 -7.18 -6.94 11.31
N LEU A 123 -5.91 -6.56 11.19
CA LEU A 123 -5.16 -6.81 9.97
C LEU A 123 -4.89 -8.31 9.79
N ILE A 124 -5.10 -8.77 8.56
CA ILE A 124 -4.72 -10.10 8.09
C ILE A 124 -3.34 -9.96 7.45
N LEU A 125 -2.34 -10.59 8.06
CA LEU A 125 -0.94 -10.41 7.68
C LEU A 125 -0.39 -11.62 6.96
N LEU A 126 -0.97 -12.79 7.22
CA LEU A 126 -0.72 -14.03 6.50
C LEU A 126 -2.05 -14.78 6.38
N ARG A 127 -2.29 -15.38 5.21
CA ARG A 127 -3.49 -16.18 4.94
C ARG A 127 -3.12 -17.64 4.72
N GLN A 128 -4.12 -18.51 4.78
CA GLN A 128 -3.97 -19.95 4.54
C GLN A 128 -3.28 -20.30 3.22
N ASP A 129 -3.61 -19.62 2.14
CA ASP A 129 -3.00 -19.85 0.82
C ASP A 129 -1.48 -19.61 0.83
N GLN A 130 -0.99 -18.70 1.68
CA GLN A 130 0.43 -18.38 1.78
C GLN A 130 1.26 -19.55 2.35
N PHE A 131 0.64 -20.45 3.13
CA PHE A 131 1.30 -21.64 3.69
C PHE A 131 1.55 -22.73 2.66
N GLU A 132 0.95 -22.63 1.47
CA GLU A 132 1.18 -23.56 0.36
C GLU A 132 2.40 -23.17 -0.50
N TYR A 133 3.02 -22.03 -0.21
CA TYR A 133 4.23 -21.57 -0.89
C TYR A 133 5.47 -21.83 -0.03
N GLY A 134 6.59 -22.10 -0.71
CA GLY A 134 7.90 -22.11 -0.06
C GLY A 134 8.21 -20.71 0.48
N PRO A 135 8.85 -20.60 1.66
CA PRO A 135 9.50 -21.66 2.42
C PRO A 135 8.61 -22.28 3.53
N ILE A 136 7.42 -21.71 3.76
CA ILE A 136 6.51 -22.13 4.84
C ILE A 136 6.03 -23.56 4.61
N ARG A 137 5.65 -23.88 3.36
CA ARG A 137 5.24 -25.23 2.97
C ARG A 137 6.31 -26.27 3.30
N ASP A 138 7.57 -25.95 3.05
CA ASP A 138 8.67 -26.90 3.22
C ASP A 138 8.97 -27.14 4.70
N LEU A 139 8.92 -26.10 5.52
CA LEU A 139 8.95 -26.23 6.99
C LEU A 139 7.80 -27.12 7.49
N ARG A 140 6.58 -26.92 6.98
CA ARG A 140 5.40 -27.72 7.37
C ARG A 140 5.54 -29.19 7.00
N LEU A 141 6.10 -29.49 5.83
CA LEU A 141 6.17 -30.87 5.30
C LEU A 141 7.41 -31.64 5.76
N THR A 142 8.54 -30.95 5.93
CA THR A 142 9.84 -31.60 6.15
C THR A 142 10.53 -31.16 7.45
N GLY A 143 9.99 -30.15 8.14
CA GLY A 143 10.58 -29.57 9.33
C GLY A 143 11.82 -28.68 9.06
N ARG A 144 12.16 -28.43 7.80
CA ARG A 144 13.36 -27.71 7.40
C ARG A 144 13.15 -26.96 6.08
N ASP A 145 13.81 -25.82 5.94
CA ASP A 145 13.92 -25.12 4.67
C ASP A 145 14.98 -25.79 3.78
N PRO A 146 14.64 -26.27 2.58
CA PRO A 146 15.59 -26.95 1.68
C PRO A 146 16.71 -26.03 1.19
N GLU A 147 16.48 -24.71 1.13
CA GLU A 147 17.47 -23.76 0.62
C GLU A 147 18.57 -23.49 1.65
N THR A 148 18.19 -23.22 2.90
CA THR A 148 19.13 -22.86 3.97
C THR A 148 19.50 -24.04 4.87
N SER A 149 18.83 -25.17 4.72
CA SER A 149 18.87 -26.27 5.68
C SER A 149 18.52 -25.82 7.12
N SER A 150 17.78 -24.74 7.32
CA SER A 150 17.42 -24.25 8.66
C SER A 150 16.05 -24.79 9.11
N THR A 151 15.87 -25.03 10.40
CA THR A 151 14.54 -25.30 11.01
C THR A 151 13.83 -24.02 11.42
N VAL A 152 14.41 -22.86 11.14
CA VAL A 152 13.81 -21.54 11.39
C VAL A 152 14.00 -20.73 10.13
N VAL A 153 12.90 -20.22 9.59
CA VAL A 153 12.94 -19.29 8.46
C VAL A 153 12.54 -17.92 8.95
N ARG A 154 13.39 -16.93 8.70
CA ARG A 154 13.07 -15.54 9.02
C ARG A 154 12.43 -14.87 7.82
N LEU A 155 11.17 -14.49 7.96
CA LEU A 155 10.46 -13.65 7.01
C LEU A 155 10.45 -12.20 7.50
N ILE A 156 10.60 -11.28 6.56
CA ILE A 156 10.35 -9.86 6.76
C ILE A 156 9.11 -9.50 5.96
N TRP A 157 8.09 -9.04 6.67
CA TRP A 157 6.82 -8.62 6.10
C TRP A 157 6.84 -7.10 5.97
N HIS A 158 6.42 -6.62 4.80
CA HIS A 158 6.42 -5.23 4.39
C HIS A 158 4.99 -4.80 4.17
N LEU A 159 4.48 -3.92 5.03
CA LEU A 159 3.11 -3.45 5.00
C LEU A 159 3.06 -2.03 4.45
N LYS A 160 2.12 -1.79 3.53
CA LYS A 160 1.73 -0.44 3.11
C LYS A 160 0.24 -0.37 2.81
N PHE A 161 -0.36 0.80 3.04
CA PHE A 161 -1.73 1.09 2.64
C PHE A 161 -1.74 1.87 1.33
N TYR A 162 -2.80 1.68 0.54
CA TYR A 162 -3.00 2.40 -0.69
C TYR A 162 -4.47 2.82 -0.86
N GLY A 163 -4.66 3.87 -1.65
CA GLY A 163 -5.98 4.37 -1.98
C GLY A 163 -5.91 5.58 -2.89
N LYS A 164 -6.89 6.46 -2.75
CA LYS A 164 -6.98 7.69 -3.54
C LYS A 164 -7.64 8.82 -2.79
N THR A 165 -7.29 10.05 -3.14
CA THR A 165 -8.04 11.22 -2.71
C THR A 165 -9.45 11.21 -3.31
N ILE A 166 -10.38 11.96 -2.73
CA ILE A 166 -11.70 12.19 -3.32
C ILE A 166 -11.58 12.86 -4.70
N SER A 167 -10.54 13.67 -4.92
CA SER A 167 -10.20 14.24 -6.24
C SER A 167 -9.63 13.22 -7.25
N GLY A 168 -9.34 11.99 -6.83
CA GLY A 168 -8.91 10.88 -7.68
C GLY A 168 -7.39 10.68 -7.81
N GLU A 169 -6.58 11.41 -7.04
CA GLU A 169 -5.13 11.20 -6.98
C GLU A 169 -4.80 9.93 -6.21
N ARG A 170 -3.99 9.04 -6.77
CA ARG A 170 -3.55 7.82 -6.07
C ARG A 170 -2.50 8.17 -5.02
N ILE A 171 -2.68 7.63 -3.81
CA ILE A 171 -1.79 7.84 -2.69
C ILE A 171 -1.49 6.50 -2.04
N GLU A 172 -0.23 6.32 -1.62
CA GLU A 172 0.22 5.18 -0.83
C GLU A 172 1.01 5.66 0.39
N THR A 173 1.05 4.85 1.44
CA THR A 173 1.89 5.13 2.59
C THR A 173 3.35 4.75 2.32
N ASN A 174 4.25 5.26 3.16
CA ASN A 174 5.53 4.60 3.35
C ASN A 174 5.32 3.13 3.79
N THR A 175 6.27 2.29 3.42
CA THR A 175 6.31 0.88 3.85
C THR A 175 6.88 0.78 5.26
N ILE A 176 6.23 0.01 6.12
CA ILE A 176 6.79 -0.43 7.40
C ILE A 176 7.13 -1.92 7.32
N SER A 177 8.14 -2.34 8.08
CA SER A 177 8.64 -3.71 8.01
C SER A 177 8.78 -4.32 9.40
N PHE A 178 8.49 -5.61 9.49
CA PHE A 178 8.55 -6.37 10.72
C PHE A 178 9.18 -7.74 10.47
N ASN A 179 9.73 -8.36 11.51
CA ASN A 179 10.28 -9.70 11.43
C ASN A 179 9.24 -10.73 11.89
N LEU A 180 9.31 -11.91 11.30
CA LEU A 180 8.49 -13.07 11.64
C LEU A 180 9.35 -14.32 11.51
N ASP A 181 9.59 -15.00 12.62
CA ASP A 181 10.30 -16.27 12.60
C ASP A 181 9.27 -17.40 12.43
N VAL A 182 9.43 -18.18 11.37
CA VAL A 182 8.59 -19.34 11.07
C VAL A 182 9.35 -20.60 11.49
N VAL A 183 8.74 -21.39 12.36
CA VAL A 183 9.26 -22.67 12.84
C VAL A 183 8.32 -23.80 12.41
N PRO A 184 8.74 -25.07 12.38
CA PRO A 184 7.88 -26.21 12.10
C PRO A 184 6.60 -26.21 12.95
#